data_AF-A0A0C2BVT1-F1
#
_entry.id   AF-A0A0C2BVT1-F1
#
_cell.length_a   1.000
_cell.length_b   1.000
_cell.length_c   1.000
_cell.angle_alpha   90.00
_cell.angle_beta   90.00
_cell.angle_gamma   90.00
#
_symmetry.space_group_name_H-M   'P 1'
#
loop_
_entity.id
_entity.type
_entity.pdbx_description
1 polymer ?
#
loop_
_entity_poly.entity_id
_entity_poly.type
_entity_poly.pdbx_seq_one_letter_code
_entity_poly.pdbx_strand_id
1 'polypeptide(L)' 'SDIARQTADIVLLDDNFASIVMGIEEGRLLFDNLRLSLAYTFAHICPEIFPIMLTFALGLPLGLSPLQ' A
#
# COMPACT_ATOMS: atom_id res chain seq x y z
N SER A 1 -0.62 34.79 -9.45
CA SER A 1 -1.95 34.99 -8.86
C SER A 1 -2.05 34.09 -7.66
N ASP A 2 -2.18 34.63 -6.45
CA ASP A 2 -2.27 33.81 -5.23
C ASP A 2 -3.48 32.86 -5.25
N ILE A 3 -4.52 33.24 -5.99
CA ILE A 3 -5.69 32.38 -6.27
C ILE A 3 -5.25 31.09 -6.97
N ALA A 4 -4.38 31.19 -7.98
CA ALA A 4 -3.88 30.01 -8.70
C ALA A 4 -3.05 29.07 -7.79
N ARG A 5 -2.33 29.63 -6.81
CA ARG A 5 -1.56 28.85 -5.83
C ARG A 5 -2.46 28.15 -4.80
N GLN A 6 -3.58 28.77 -4.42
CA GLN A 6 -4.55 28.21 -3.48
C GLN A 6 -5.47 27.15 -4.10
N THR A 7 -5.69 27.19 -5.42
CA THR A 7 -6.53 26.22 -6.14
C THR A 7 -5.75 25.01 -6.66
N ALA A 8 -4.42 25.05 -6.67
CA ALA A 8 -3.60 23.94 -7.17
C ALA A 8 -3.40 22.84 -6.11
N ASP A 9 -3.51 21.58 -6.51
CA ASP A 9 -3.23 20.42 -5.64
C ASP A 9 -1.73 20.27 -5.31
N ILE A 10 -0.87 20.75 -6.22
CA ILE A 10 0.58 20.73 -6.08
C ILE A 10 1.11 22.11 -6.46
N VAL A 11 1.95 22.67 -5.59
CA VAL A 11 2.60 23.97 -5.79
C VAL A 11 4.10 23.76 -5.79
N LEU A 12 4.77 24.22 -6.84
CA LEU A 12 6.23 24.28 -6.89
C LEU A 12 6.69 25.49 -6.06
N LEU A 13 7.48 25.23 -5.02
CA LEU A 13 8.01 26.30 -4.16
C LEU A 13 9.29 26.92 -4.73
N ASP A 14 9.98 26.18 -5.60
CA ASP A 14 11.23 26.55 -6.25
C ASP A 14 11.02 27.13 -7.66
N ASP A 15 9.76 27.23 -8.12
CA ASP A 15 9.35 27.63 -9.47
C ASP A 15 10.08 26.86 -10.59
N ASN A 16 10.61 25.66 -10.31
CA ASN A 16 11.41 24.88 -11.24
C ASN A 16 10.60 23.73 -11.86
N PHE A 17 10.39 23.77 -13.18
CA PHE A 17 9.70 22.70 -13.90
C PHE A 17 10.40 21.34 -13.84
N ALA A 18 11.71 21.28 -13.56
CA ALA A 18 12.42 20.02 -13.34
C ALA A 18 11.84 19.21 -12.16
N SER A 19 11.28 19.89 -11.15
CA SER A 19 10.64 19.28 -9.98
C SER A 19 9.38 18.49 -10.35
N ILE A 20 8.72 18.80 -11.47
CA ILE A 20 7.63 17.98 -12.01
C ILE A 20 8.15 16.62 -12.49
N VAL A 21 9.28 16.61 -13.21
CA VAL A 21 9.86 15.37 -13.74
C VAL A 21 10.32 14.46 -12.60
N MET A 22 10.99 15.04 -11.58
CA MET A 22 11.35 14.31 -10.36
C MET A 22 10.10 13.80 -9.63
N GLY A 23 9.04 14.60 -9.53
CA GLY A 23 7.77 14.17 -8.93
C GLY A 23 7.12 12.98 -9.64
N ILE A 24 7.23 12.90 -10.97
CA ILE A 24 6.74 11.74 -11.75
C ILE A 24 7.58 10.49 -11.48
N GLU A 25 8.91 10.64 -11.36
CA GLU A 25 9.82 9.53 -11.04
C GLU A 25 9.51 8.95 -9.65
N GLU A 26 9.43 9.81 -8.63
CA GLU A 26 9.07 9.43 -7.27
C GLU A 26 7.67 8.80 -7.20
N GLY A 27 6.70 9.35 -7.94
CA GLY A 27 5.34 8.79 -8.02
C GLY A 27 5.32 7.36 -8.58
N ARG A 28 6.19 7.05 -9.56
CA ARG A 28 6.32 5.71 -10.12
C ARG A 28 6.94 4.75 -9.11
N LEU A 29 8.00 5.16 -8.43
CA LEU A 29 8.64 4.38 -7.37
C LEU A 29 7.67 4.09 -6.22
N LEU A 30 6.88 5.07 -5.82
CA LEU A 30 5.84 4.90 -4.80
C LEU A 30 4.81 3.86 -5.25
N PHE A 31 4.33 3.93 -6.50
CA PHE A 31 3.36 2.97 -7.02
C PHE A 31 3.91 1.54 -7.02
N ASP A 32 5.16 1.34 -7.42
CA ASP A 32 5.79 0.02 -7.40
C ASP A 32 5.95 -0.52 -5.97
N ASN A 33 6.34 0.35 -5.02
CA ASN A 33 6.40 0.00 -3.60
C ASN A 33 5.02 -0.33 -3.01
N LEU A 34 3.96 0.37 -3.41
CA LEU A 34 2.59 0.07 -2.99
C LEU A 34 2.14 -1.31 -3.49
N ARG A 35 2.51 -1.71 -4.71
CA ARG A 35 2.20 -3.06 -5.21
C ARG A 35 2.89 -4.13 -4.37
N LEU A 36 4.15 -3.91 -3.99
CA LEU A 36 4.89 -4.81 -3.10
C LEU A 36 4.25 -4.86 -1.70
N SER A 37 3.85 -3.72 -1.15
CA SER A 37 3.16 -3.63 0.13
C SER A 37 1.84 -4.40 0.12
N LEU A 38 1.02 -4.24 -0.94
CA LEU A 38 -0.21 -5.02 -1.11
C LEU A 38 0.07 -6.51 -1.25
N ALA A 39 1.07 -6.90 -2.04
CA ALA A 39 1.45 -8.31 -2.19
C ALA A 39 1.88 -8.92 -0.86
N TYR A 40 2.66 -8.19 -0.06
CA TYR A 40 3.05 -8.60 1.28
C TYR A 40 1.82 -8.75 2.20
N THR A 41 0.87 -7.82 2.10
CA THR A 41 -0.38 -7.89 2.88
C THR A 41 -1.20 -9.12 2.53
N PHE A 42 -1.40 -9.41 1.24
CA PHE A 42 -2.13 -10.61 0.82
C PHE A 42 -1.38 -11.91 1.14
N ALA A 43 -0.05 -11.89 1.15
CA ALA A 43 0.77 -13.07 1.41
C ALA A 43 0.57 -13.65 2.82
N HIS A 44 0.33 -12.81 3.84
CA HIS A 44 0.12 -13.29 5.22
C HIS A 44 -1.35 -13.56 5.57
N ILE A 45 -2.31 -12.96 4.86
CA ILE A 45 -3.75 -13.26 5.04
C ILE A 45 -4.07 -14.72 4.66
N CYS A 46 -3.43 -15.26 3.61
CA CYS A 46 -3.64 -16.65 3.18
C CYS A 46 -3.31 -17.70 4.28
N PRO A 47 -2.10 -17.71 4.87
CA PRO A 47 -1.76 -18.65 5.94
C PRO A 47 -2.49 -18.41 7.26
N GLU A 48 -3.15 -17.27 7.47
CA GLU A 48 -4.05 -17.06 8.61
C GLU A 48 -5.41 -17.74 8.42
N ILE A 49 -6.00 -17.61 7.23
CA ILE A 49 -7.34 -18.16 6.93
C ILE A 49 -7.30 -19.68 6.74
N PHE A 50 -6.24 -20.19 6.10
CA PHE A 50 -6.11 -21.61 5.75
C PHE A 50 -6.22 -22.59 6.96
N PRO A 51 -5.51 -22.39 8.09
CA PRO A 51 -5.62 -23.27 9.25
C PRO A 51 -6.99 -23.20 9.94
N ILE A 52 -7.66 -22.04 9.91
CA ILE A 52 -9.02 -21.88 10.43
C ILE A 52 -10.00 -22.71 9.57
N MET A 53 -9.90 -22.58 8.25
CA MET A 53 -10.70 -23.39 7.31
C MET A 53 -10.46 -24.89 7.47
N LEU A 54 -9.19 -25.30 7.66
CA LEU A 54 -8.83 -26.70 7.86
C LEU A 54 -9.36 -27.25 9.19
N THR A 55 -9.30 -26.45 10.26
CA THR A 55 -9.89 -26.77 11.57
C THR A 55 -11.40 -26.99 11.43
N PHE A 56 -12.10 -26.10 10.72
CA PHE A 56 -13.54 -26.22 10.50
C PHE A 56 -13.92 -27.43 9.63
N ALA A 57 -13.16 -27.71 8.58
CA ALA A 57 -13.47 -28.79 7.63
C ALA A 57 -13.10 -30.20 8.15
N LEU A 58 -11.99 -30.35 8.87
CA LEU A 58 -11.46 -31.65 9.30
C LEU A 58 -11.60 -31.90 10.82
N GLY A 59 -12.09 -30.93 11.59
CA GLY A 59 -12.21 -31.04 13.06
C GLY A 59 -10.85 -31.11 13.77
N LEU A 60 -9.78 -30.63 13.14
CA LEU A 60 -8.43 -30.59 13.71
C LEU A 60 -8.32 -29.54 14.83
N PRO A 61 -7.40 -29.70 15.80
CA PRO A 61 -7.17 -28.69 16.83
C PRO A 61 -6.74 -27.36 16.21
N LEU A 62 -7.15 -26.25 16.82
CA LEU A 62 -6.87 -24.87 16.37
C LEU A 62 -5.39 -24.69 16.02
N GLY A 63 -5.11 -24.51 14.72
CA GLY A 63 -3.74 -24.32 14.21
C GLY A 63 -3.16 -22.94 14.52
N LEU A 64 -4.00 -21.91 14.63
CA LEU A 64 -3.64 -20.56 15.04
C LEU A 64 -4.69 -20.01 16.01
N SER A 65 -4.24 -19.36 17.08
CA SER A 65 -5.14 -18.67 18.02
C SER A 65 -5.38 -17.22 17.57
N PRO A 66 -6.52 -16.59 17.92
CA PRO A 66 -6.84 -15.22 17.49
C PRO A 66 -5.89 -14.12 18.02
N LEU A 67 -4.95 -14.48 18.90
CA LEU A 67 -3.99 -13.57 19.53
C LEU A 67 -2.62 -13.58 18.83
N GLN A 68 -2.42 -14.45 17.84
CA GLN A 68 -1.17 -14.63 17.11
C GLN A 68 -1.28 -14.08 15.70
#